data_AF-A0A381UIL4-F1
#
_entry.id   AF-A0A381UIL4-F1
#
_cell.length_a   1.000
_cell.length_b   1.000
_cell.length_c   1.000
_cell.angle_alpha   90.00
_cell.angle_beta   90.00
_cell.angle_gamma   90.00
#
_symmetry.space_group_name_H-M   'P 1'
#
loop_
_entity.id
_entity.type
_entity.pdbx_description
1 polymer ?
#
loop_
_entity_poly.entity_id
_entity_poly.type
_entity_poly.pdbx_seq_one_letter_code
_entity_poly.pdbx_strand_id
1 'polypeptide(L)'
;MKRVAEALANNEEFDRRRQAVGWKLYRKEEPLEGGVLLYISVIDPVVPNADYWVPQILNEAFPTEVQELYEAYAGAFAHGETLLNLTPVDLGLAVAEP
;
A
#
# COMPACT_ATOMS: atom_id res chain seq x y z
N MET A 1 -3.31 -7.02 3.29
CA MET A 1 -2.03 -6.64 2.63
C MET A 1 -1.23 -7.80 2.03
N LYS A 2 -1.05 -8.97 2.67
CA LYS A 2 -0.33 -10.09 2.01
C LYS A 2 -0.95 -10.52 0.66
N ARG A 3 -2.28 -10.66 0.63
CA ARG A 3 -3.02 -10.91 -0.62
C ARG A 3 -2.84 -9.80 -1.66
N VAL A 4 -2.73 -8.54 -1.26
CA VAL A 4 -2.44 -7.43 -2.18
C VAL A 4 -1.06 -7.61 -2.82
N ALA A 5 -0.05 -7.96 -2.02
CA ALA A 5 1.29 -8.23 -2.55
C ALA A 5 1.28 -9.40 -3.54
N GLU A 6 0.55 -10.48 -3.23
CA GLU A 6 0.37 -11.62 -4.13
C GLU A 6 -0.34 -11.22 -5.45
N ALA A 7 -1.44 -10.47 -5.35
CA ALA A 7 -2.21 -9.96 -6.48
C ALA A 7 -1.35 -9.13 -7.44
N LEU A 8 -0.50 -8.26 -6.90
CA LEU A 8 0.37 -7.40 -7.70
C LEU A 8 1.56 -8.17 -8.29
N ALA A 9 2.20 -9.06 -7.52
CA ALA A 9 3.38 -9.79 -7.96
C ALA A 9 3.09 -10.82 -9.06
N ASN A 10 1.92 -11.48 -8.98
CA ASN A 10 1.51 -12.52 -9.92
C ASN A 10 0.68 -11.99 -11.10
N ASN A 11 0.48 -10.67 -11.20
CA ASN A 11 -0.32 -10.08 -12.26
C ASN A 11 0.39 -10.19 -13.62
N GLU A 12 -0.35 -10.43 -14.70
CA GLU A 12 0.19 -10.46 -16.06
C GLU A 12 0.50 -9.05 -16.60
N GLU A 13 -0.22 -8.04 -16.12
CA GLU A 13 0.00 -6.64 -16.47
C GLU A 13 1.31 -6.13 -15.85
N PHE A 14 2.18 -5.58 -16.69
CA PHE A 14 3.49 -5.10 -16.26
C PHE A 14 3.40 -3.97 -15.22
N ASP A 15 2.45 -3.05 -15.38
CA ASP A 15 2.30 -1.92 -14.47
C ASP A 15 1.77 -2.35 -13.10
N ARG A 16 0.91 -3.39 -13.01
CA ARG A 16 0.52 -4.01 -11.72
C ARG A 16 1.71 -4.59 -10.97
N ARG A 17 2.64 -5.26 -11.66
CA ARG A 17 3.88 -5.74 -11.03
C ARG A 17 4.76 -4.58 -10.56
N ARG A 18 4.83 -3.48 -11.31
CA ARG A 18 5.57 -2.28 -10.89
C ARG A 18 4.96 -1.61 -9.65
N GLN A 19 3.64 -1.64 -9.50
CA GLN A 19 2.99 -1.15 -8.28
C GLN A 19 3.48 -1.88 -7.03
N ALA A 20 3.86 -3.16 -7.12
CA ALA A 20 4.44 -3.90 -5.99
C ALA A 20 5.85 -3.42 -5.60
N VAL A 21 6.67 -2.99 -6.57
CA VAL A 21 8.09 -2.68 -6.36
C VAL A 21 8.29 -1.45 -5.48
N GLY A 22 7.50 -0.40 -5.70
CA GLY A 22 7.57 0.84 -4.91
C GLY A 22 6.85 0.78 -3.57
N TRP A 23 6.06 -0.28 -3.32
CA TRP A 23 5.15 -0.34 -2.18
C TRP A 23 5.81 -0.96 -0.95
N LYS A 24 6.03 -0.14 0.07
CA LYS A 24 6.55 -0.54 1.39
C LYS A 24 5.48 -0.33 2.46
N LEU A 25 5.36 -1.29 3.37
CA LEU A 25 4.44 -1.21 4.51
C LEU A 25 5.24 -1.22 5.81
N TYR A 26 5.09 -0.15 6.57
CA TYR A 26 5.68 0.00 7.90
C TYR A 26 4.60 -0.19 8.94
N ARG A 27 5.00 -0.69 10.10
CA ARG A 27 4.15 -0.81 11.28
C ARG A 27 4.86 -0.11 12.43
N LYS A 28 4.17 0.78 13.14
CA LYS A 28 4.67 1.33 14.40
C LYS A 28 4.81 0.17 15.40
N GLU A 29 5.97 0.04 16.03
CA GLU A 29 6.23 -1.05 16.97
C GLU A 29 5.28 -1.00 18.17
N GLU A 30 5.06 0.19 18.70
CA GLU A 30 4.16 0.45 19.82
C GLU A 30 2.78 0.92 19.33
N PRO A 31 1.68 0.46 19.94
CA PRO A 31 0.36 1.01 19.65
C PRO A 31 0.29 2.53 19.87
N LEU A 32 -0.68 3.16 19.21
CA LEU A 32 -1.14 4.50 19.56
C LEU A 32 -1.95 4.45 20.85
N GLU A 33 -2.26 5.62 21.39
CA GLU A 33 -3.25 5.74 22.46
C GLU A 33 -4.58 5.09 22.01
N GLY A 34 -5.22 4.36 22.92
CA GLY A 34 -6.39 3.54 22.60
C GLY A 34 -6.07 2.16 22.01
N GLY A 35 -4.80 1.76 21.92
CA GLY A 35 -4.39 0.40 21.54
C GLY A 35 -4.39 0.13 20.03
N VAL A 36 -4.59 1.15 19.20
CA VAL A 36 -4.61 1.03 17.74
C VAL A 36 -3.20 0.92 17.19
N LEU A 37 -2.93 -0.07 16.33
CA LEU A 37 -1.65 -0.18 15.63
C LEU A 37 -1.65 0.72 14.38
N LEU A 38 -0.64 1.58 14.28
CA LEU A 38 -0.42 2.41 13.09
C LEU A 38 0.35 1.61 12.04
N TYR A 39 -0.22 1.52 10.84
CA TYR A 39 0.47 1.08 9.63
C TYR A 39 0.64 2.26 8.68
N ILE A 40 1.82 2.39 8.08
CA ILE A 40 2.15 3.43 7.11
C ILE A 40 2.51 2.75 5.80
N SER A 41 1.73 3.01 4.77
CA SER A 41 2.00 2.56 3.41
C SER A 41 2.70 3.66 2.64
N VAL A 42 3.92 3.39 2.16
CA VAL A 42 4.71 4.31 1.32
C VAL A 42 4.85 3.69 -0.05
N ILE A 43 4.52 4.45 -1.09
CA ILE A 43 4.64 4.02 -2.48
C ILE A 43 5.56 5.00 -3.19
N ASP A 44 6.79 4.56 -3.47
CA ASP A 44 7.79 5.36 -4.17
C ASP A 44 8.81 4.44 -4.90
N PRO A 45 8.95 4.53 -6.24
CA PRO A 45 8.23 5.43 -7.14
C PRO A 45 6.78 5.00 -7.37
N VAL A 46 5.88 5.96 -7.61
CA VAL A 46 4.53 5.69 -8.09
C VAL A 46 4.52 5.34 -9.58
N VAL A 47 3.63 4.43 -9.98
CA VAL A 47 3.36 4.16 -11.39
C VAL A 47 2.40 5.23 -11.91
N PRO A 48 2.71 5.95 -13.01
CA PRO A 48 1.81 6.96 -13.55
C PRO A 48 0.42 6.40 -13.88
N ASN A 49 -0.64 7.12 -13.49
CA ASN A 49 -2.05 6.75 -13.71
C ASN A 49 -2.50 5.41 -13.10
N ALA A 50 -1.68 4.80 -12.25
CA ALA A 50 -2.06 3.57 -11.55
C ALA A 50 -3.08 3.84 -10.45
N ASP A 51 -4.08 2.95 -10.36
CA ASP A 51 -4.99 2.90 -9.22
C ASP A 51 -4.45 1.93 -8.15
N TYR A 52 -4.21 2.47 -6.96
CA TYR A 52 -3.73 1.77 -5.78
C TYR A 52 -4.84 1.37 -4.82
N TRP A 53 -6.11 1.52 -5.22
CA TRP A 53 -7.26 1.14 -4.41
C TRP A 53 -7.26 -0.38 -4.14
N VAL A 54 -7.02 -0.74 -2.88
CA VAL A 54 -6.83 -2.13 -2.44
C VAL A 54 -8.02 -3.04 -2.78
N PRO A 55 -9.29 -2.66 -2.54
CA PRO A 55 -10.43 -3.48 -2.92
C PRO A 55 -10.47 -3.83 -4.41
N GLN A 56 -10.14 -2.90 -5.31
CA GLN A 56 -10.09 -3.19 -6.74
C GLN A 56 -8.96 -4.14 -7.11
N ILE A 57 -7.76 -3.95 -6.55
CA ILE A 57 -6.63 -4.87 -6.76
C ILE A 57 -7.02 -6.30 -6.33
N LEU A 58 -7.71 -6.43 -5.19
CA LEU A 58 -8.18 -7.73 -4.69
C LEU A 58 -9.30 -8.31 -5.54
N ASN A 59 -10.23 -7.49 -6.02
CA ASN A 59 -11.31 -7.92 -6.91
C ASN A 59 -10.78 -8.48 -8.24
N GLU A 60 -9.79 -7.81 -8.83
CA GLU A 60 -9.18 -8.22 -10.09
C GLU A 60 -8.46 -9.57 -9.96
N ALA A 61 -7.73 -9.79 -8.85
CA ALA A 61 -6.93 -10.99 -8.66
C ALA A 61 -7.71 -12.17 -8.05
N PHE A 62 -8.67 -11.89 -7.16
CA PHE A 62 -9.40 -12.90 -6.39
C PHE A 62 -10.92 -12.63 -6.40
N PRO A 63 -11.57 -12.61 -7.59
CA PRO A 63 -12.96 -12.18 -7.72
C PRO A 63 -13.96 -13.04 -6.93
N THR A 64 -13.62 -14.30 -6.64
CA THR A 64 -14.46 -15.19 -5.83
C THR A 64 -14.30 -15.01 -4.33
N GLU A 65 -13.18 -14.43 -3.88
CA GLU A 65 -12.85 -14.18 -2.46
C GLU A 65 -13.03 -12.70 -2.09
N VAL A 66 -13.33 -11.82 -3.06
CA VAL A 66 -13.29 -10.36 -2.91
C VAL A 66 -14.15 -9.85 -1.75
N GLN A 67 -15.34 -10.43 -1.54
CA GLN A 67 -16.23 -9.97 -0.48
C GLN A 67 -15.60 -10.18 0.90
N GLU A 68 -15.12 -11.39 1.17
CA GLU A 68 -14.45 -11.72 2.45
C GLU A 68 -13.18 -10.88 2.63
N LEU A 69 -12.38 -10.74 1.57
CA LEU A 69 -11.16 -9.95 1.59
C LEU A 69 -11.43 -8.46 1.83
N TYR A 70 -12.51 -7.92 1.24
CA TYR A 70 -12.95 -6.55 1.46
C TYR A 70 -13.43 -6.35 2.89
N GLU A 71 -14.26 -7.24 3.42
CA GLU A 71 -14.75 -7.17 4.80
C GLU A 71 -13.59 -7.22 5.81
N ALA A 72 -12.61 -8.11 5.60
CA ALA A 72 -11.40 -8.19 6.43
C ALA A 72 -10.52 -6.94 6.32
N TYR A 73 -10.41 -6.35 5.12
CA TYR A 73 -9.67 -5.12 4.90
C TYR A 73 -10.36 -3.93 5.57
N ALA A 74 -11.63 -3.69 5.26
CA ALA A 74 -12.41 -2.58 5.79
C ALA A 74 -12.54 -2.66 7.32
N GLY A 75 -12.74 -3.86 7.86
CA GLY A 75 -12.84 -4.10 9.30
C GLY A 75 -11.53 -3.90 10.07
N ALA A 76 -10.37 -3.83 9.40
CA ALA A 76 -9.09 -3.60 10.06
C ALA A 76 -8.90 -2.14 10.52
N PHE A 77 -9.67 -1.20 9.97
CA PHE A 77 -9.49 0.22 10.24
C PHE A 77 -10.40 0.67 11.40
N ALA A 78 -9.78 0.98 12.55
CA ALA A 78 -10.49 1.52 13.70
C ALA A 78 -11.02 2.95 13.44
N HIS A 79 -10.18 3.82 12.88
CA HIS A 79 -10.48 5.24 12.64
C HIS A 79 -10.44 5.62 11.16
N GLY A 80 -10.49 4.62 10.26
CA GLY A 80 -10.37 4.81 8.82
C GLY A 80 -8.92 4.93 8.33
N GLU A 81 -8.79 5.35 7.08
CA GLU A 81 -7.52 5.57 6.39
C GLU A 81 -7.33 7.06 6.08
N THR A 82 -6.08 7.52 6.09
CA THR A 82 -5.72 8.84 5.57
C THR A 82 -4.85 8.65 4.33
N LEU A 83 -5.35 9.08 3.18
CA LEU A 83 -4.64 9.05 1.92
C LEU A 83 -3.93 10.39 1.69
N LEU A 84 -2.63 10.35 1.40
CA LEU A 84 -1.79 11.52 1.25
C LEU A 84 -1.03 11.44 -0.08
N ASN A 85 -1.13 12.51 -0.87
CA ASN A 85 -0.21 12.75 -1.98
C ASN A 85 0.90 13.67 -1.48
N LEU A 86 2.13 13.17 -1.49
CA LEU A 86 3.28 13.88 -0.96
C LEU A 86 4.23 14.24 -2.11
N THR A 87 4.83 15.42 -2.03
CA THR A 87 5.94 15.81 -2.89
C THR A 87 7.21 15.80 -2.05
N PRO A 88 8.28 15.12 -2.49
CA PRO A 88 9.54 15.16 -1.77
C PRO A 88 10.07 16.59 -1.72
N VAL A 89 10.55 17.01 -0.56
CA VAL A 89 11.23 18.30 -0.39
C VAL A 89 12.72 18.06 -0.58
N ASP A 90 13.32 18.75 -1.54
CA ASP A 90 14.77 18.75 -1.72
C ASP A 90 15.41 19.48 -0.53
N LEU A 91 16.21 18.75 0.24
CA LEU A 91 16.94 19.27 1.39
C LEU A 91 18.32 19.81 1.02
N GLY A 92 18.69 19.81 -0.27
CA GLY A 92 20.02 20.24 -0.74
C GLY A 92 21.15 19.33 -0.25
N LEU A 93 20.84 18.08 0.11
CA LEU A 93 21.82 17.13 0.61
C LEU A 93 22.61 16.56 -0.57
N ALA A 94 23.82 17.08 -0.77
CA ALA A 94 24.79 16.46 -1.67
C ALA A 94 25.34 15.20 -1.00
N VAL A 95 24.76 14.04 -1.34
CA VAL A 95 25.36 12.76 -0.96
C VAL A 95 26.47 12.46 -1.97
N ALA A 96 27.72 12.72 -1.61
CA ALA A 96 28.85 12.09 -2.28
C ALA A 96 28.85 10.63 -1.85
N GLU A 97 28.52 9.71 -2.76
CA GLU A 97 28.79 8.29 -2.51
C GLU A 97 30.31 8.09 -2.31
N PRO A 98 30.74 7.32 -1.30
CA PRO A 98 32.15 6.94 -1.15
C PRO A 98 32.62 5.98 -2.26
#